data_AF-A0A3L6RCQ9-F1
#
_entry.id   AF-A0A3L6RCQ9-F1
#
_cell.length_a   1.000
_cell.length_b   1.000
_cell.length_c   1.000
_cell.angle_alpha   90.00
_cell.angle_beta   90.00
_cell.angle_gamma   90.00
#
_symmetry.space_group_name_H-M   'P 1'
#
loop_
_entity.id
_entity.type
_entity.pdbx_description
1 polymer ?
#
loop_
_entity_poly.entity_id
_entity_poly.type
_entity_poly.pdbx_seq_one_letter_code
_entity_poly.pdbx_strand_id
1 'polypeptide(L)'
;MDDHSLVMDYVGPSLLDVLQARGRPFPEADVRGVMRKRLAGAEAMHRHRIAHRDIKSENILVGDCGAVRICDFGSAKSMAERDPPGRIAGTMEYMAPEVLAKNADHDLPVDAWSLGCVMAELLTGELLFRGEDEADQLREIFNVLGVPEERVCRALGPRALAGEVKQWRARQQQMRRRNRLRELLPDELLSNDGFVVLKGLLTCDPKKRMTAAGALRCPWFTDNVEDARARPAASAVSMIDVTARRRRVDCSHHLLHDLTTA
;
A
#
# COMPACT_ATOMS: atom_id res chain seq x y z
N MET A 1 31.22 9.51 -20.84
CA MET A 1 30.42 9.27 -19.63
C MET A 1 29.91 7.87 -19.80
N ASP A 2 30.29 6.95 -18.92
CA ASP A 2 29.88 5.56 -19.03
C ASP A 2 28.44 5.45 -18.52
N ASP A 3 27.52 5.03 -19.38
CA ASP A 3 26.14 4.78 -18.99
C ASP A 3 26.07 3.44 -18.26
N HIS A 4 25.63 3.47 -17.01
CA HIS A 4 25.39 2.28 -16.21
C HIS A 4 23.92 1.87 -16.30
N SER A 5 23.67 0.58 -16.55
CA SER A 5 22.32 0.00 -16.63
C SER A 5 22.15 -1.10 -15.59
N LEU A 6 20.97 -1.16 -14.96
CA LEU A 6 20.58 -2.25 -14.06
C LEU A 6 19.71 -3.25 -14.83
N VAL A 7 20.14 -4.51 -14.90
CA VAL A 7 19.38 -5.59 -15.53
C VAL A 7 18.64 -6.38 -14.46
N MET A 8 17.34 -6.55 -14.62
CA MET A 8 16.46 -7.22 -13.66
C MET A 8 15.35 -7.98 -14.39
N ASP A 9 14.75 -8.93 -13.67
CA ASP A 9 13.66 -9.75 -14.21
C ASP A 9 12.46 -8.90 -14.62
N TYR A 10 11.91 -9.18 -15.80
CA TYR A 10 10.63 -8.63 -16.21
C TYR A 10 9.50 -9.36 -15.47
N VAL A 11 8.68 -8.62 -14.73
CA VAL A 11 7.56 -9.18 -13.97
C VAL A 11 6.23 -9.01 -14.72
N GLY A 12 5.94 -7.79 -15.18
CA GLY A 12 4.65 -7.45 -15.79
C GLY A 12 4.28 -5.98 -15.53
N PRO A 13 3.02 -5.58 -15.80
CA PRO A 13 2.53 -4.22 -15.55
C PRO A 13 2.51 -3.86 -14.05
N SER A 14 2.41 -2.58 -13.75
CA SER A 14 2.15 -2.13 -12.37
C SER A 14 0.71 -2.40 -11.96
N LEU A 15 0.45 -2.38 -10.66
CA LEU A 15 -0.88 -2.55 -10.11
C LEU A 15 -1.78 -1.36 -10.48
N LEU A 16 -1.21 -0.16 -10.64
CA LEU A 16 -1.92 1.00 -11.18
C LEU A 16 -2.37 0.75 -12.62
N ASP A 17 -1.47 0.26 -13.49
CA ASP A 17 -1.82 -0.06 -14.88
C ASP A 17 -2.97 -1.07 -14.93
N VAL A 18 -2.93 -2.09 -14.07
CA VAL A 18 -3.99 -3.09 -13.98
C VAL A 18 -5.29 -2.46 -13.47
N LEU A 19 -5.25 -1.60 -12.44
CA LEU A 19 -6.44 -0.90 -11.92
C LEU A 19 -7.10 -0.04 -13.01
N GLN A 20 -6.30 0.75 -13.73
CA GLN A 20 -6.77 1.62 -14.81
C GLN A 20 -7.34 0.82 -15.97
N ALA A 21 -6.65 -0.24 -16.41
CA ALA A 21 -7.09 -1.06 -17.53
C ALA A 21 -8.39 -1.84 -17.23
N ARG A 22 -8.65 -2.13 -15.94
CA ARG A 22 -9.93 -2.71 -15.48
C ARG A 22 -11.08 -1.72 -15.51
N GLY A 23 -10.80 -0.42 -15.34
CA GLY A 23 -11.80 0.65 -15.29
C GLY A 23 -12.78 0.54 -14.12
N ARG A 24 -12.50 -0.30 -13.12
CA ARG A 24 -13.32 -0.49 -11.92
C ARG A 24 -12.50 -1.02 -10.74
N PRO A 25 -12.95 -0.83 -9.49
CA PRO A 25 -12.23 -1.31 -8.31
C PRO A 25 -12.08 -2.83 -8.25
N PHE A 26 -11.16 -3.29 -7.41
CA PHE A 26 -10.98 -4.71 -7.14
C PHE A 26 -11.98 -5.21 -6.09
N PRO A 27 -12.53 -6.42 -6.27
CA PRO A 27 -13.24 -7.12 -5.19
C PRO A 27 -12.35 -7.32 -3.97
N GLU A 28 -12.93 -7.31 -2.77
CA GLU A 28 -12.19 -7.47 -1.51
C GLU A 28 -11.29 -8.72 -1.50
N ALA A 29 -11.76 -9.85 -2.05
CA ALA A 29 -10.99 -11.10 -2.12
C ALA A 29 -9.67 -10.94 -2.90
N ASP A 30 -9.70 -10.18 -3.99
CA ASP A 30 -8.51 -9.91 -4.81
C ASP A 30 -7.56 -8.95 -4.07
N VAL A 31 -8.11 -7.90 -3.45
CA VAL A 31 -7.35 -6.97 -2.60
C VAL A 31 -6.68 -7.71 -1.45
N ARG A 32 -7.39 -8.63 -0.79
CA ARG A 32 -6.85 -9.50 0.27
C ARG A 32 -5.68 -10.34 -0.24
N GLY A 33 -5.79 -10.92 -1.43
CA GLY A 33 -4.71 -11.67 -2.08
C GLY A 33 -3.45 -10.82 -2.32
N VAL A 34 -3.63 -9.62 -2.89
CA VAL A 34 -2.55 -8.65 -3.12
C VAL A 34 -1.91 -8.22 -1.81
N MET A 35 -2.72 -7.75 -0.86
CA MET A 35 -2.26 -7.22 0.43
C MET A 35 -1.50 -8.26 1.24
N ARG A 36 -1.93 -9.53 1.25
CA ARG A 36 -1.19 -10.62 1.90
C ARG A 36 0.25 -10.71 1.38
N LYS A 37 0.43 -10.65 0.05
CA LYS A 37 1.76 -10.70 -0.58
C LYS A 37 2.54 -9.40 -0.38
N ARG A 38 1.89 -8.24 -0.30
CA ARG A 38 2.57 -6.94 -0.10
C ARG A 38 3.08 -6.79 1.33
N LEU A 39 2.22 -7.10 2.30
CA LEU A 39 2.57 -7.06 3.72
C LEU A 39 3.68 -8.07 4.02
N ALA A 40 3.68 -9.27 3.41
CA ALA A 40 4.77 -10.23 3.58
C ALA A 40 6.11 -9.69 3.01
N GLY A 41 6.07 -9.00 1.87
CA GLY A 41 7.25 -8.33 1.31
C GLY A 41 7.77 -7.21 2.21
N ALA A 42 6.87 -6.36 2.72
CA ALA A 42 7.23 -5.30 3.67
C ALA A 42 7.79 -5.85 4.98
N GLU A 43 7.18 -6.90 5.54
CA GLU A 43 7.72 -7.59 6.72
C GLU A 43 9.14 -8.10 6.47
N ALA A 44 9.40 -8.70 5.31
CA ALA A 44 10.73 -9.17 4.94
C ALA A 44 11.75 -8.02 4.86
N MET A 45 11.39 -6.88 4.26
CA MET A 45 12.25 -5.68 4.24
C MET A 45 12.50 -5.15 5.66
N HIS A 46 11.45 -5.03 6.46
CA HIS A 46 11.52 -4.48 7.82
C HIS A 46 12.37 -5.34 8.75
N ARG A 47 12.34 -6.67 8.58
CA ARG A 47 13.21 -7.60 9.31
C ARG A 47 14.69 -7.36 9.02
N HIS A 48 15.02 -6.90 7.81
CA HIS A 48 16.38 -6.51 7.43
C HIS A 48 16.68 -5.03 7.71
N ARG A 49 15.82 -4.34 8.49
CA ARG A 49 15.96 -2.92 8.81
C ARG A 49 16.01 -2.03 7.57
N ILE A 50 15.22 -2.37 6.54
CA ILE A 50 15.08 -1.57 5.32
C ILE A 50 13.66 -1.01 5.27
N ALA A 51 13.52 0.31 5.09
CA ALA A 51 12.27 0.96 4.74
C ALA A 51 12.27 1.28 3.24
N HIS A 52 11.16 1.02 2.54
CA HIS A 52 11.05 1.32 1.11
C HIS A 52 10.77 2.80 0.85
N ARG A 53 9.87 3.41 1.64
CA ARG A 53 9.52 4.84 1.63
C ARG A 53 8.89 5.39 0.35
N ASP A 54 8.54 4.52 -0.59
CA ASP A 54 7.82 4.91 -1.82
C ASP A 54 6.95 3.76 -2.32
N ILE A 55 6.23 3.13 -1.38
CA ILE A 55 5.24 2.11 -1.74
C ILE A 55 4.01 2.81 -2.30
N LYS A 56 3.63 2.42 -3.51
CA LYS A 56 2.45 2.90 -4.23
C LYS A 56 2.02 1.88 -5.27
N SER A 57 0.84 2.02 -5.85
CA SER A 57 0.31 1.11 -6.88
C SER A 57 1.21 1.01 -8.11
N GLU A 58 1.92 2.09 -8.48
CA GLU A 58 2.93 2.10 -9.56
C GLU A 58 4.14 1.20 -9.25
N ASN A 59 4.57 1.15 -7.99
CA ASN A 59 5.76 0.42 -7.54
C ASN A 59 5.43 -1.01 -7.08
N ILE A 60 4.26 -1.51 -7.46
CA ILE A 60 3.81 -2.88 -7.22
C ILE A 60 3.57 -3.54 -8.57
N LEU A 61 4.47 -4.41 -8.99
CA LEU A 61 4.35 -5.14 -10.24
C LEU A 61 3.47 -6.38 -10.07
N VAL A 62 2.66 -6.66 -11.09
CA VAL A 62 1.82 -7.85 -11.19
C VAL A 62 2.29 -8.67 -12.39
N GLY A 63 2.64 -9.92 -12.15
CA GLY A 63 3.12 -10.85 -13.17
C GLY A 63 2.27 -12.11 -13.26
N ASP A 64 2.73 -13.01 -14.12
CA ASP A 64 2.07 -14.28 -14.37
C ASP A 64 1.96 -15.14 -13.11
N CYS A 65 1.02 -16.09 -13.13
CA CYS A 65 0.77 -17.01 -12.01
C CYS A 65 0.49 -16.30 -10.67
N GLY A 66 -0.02 -15.07 -10.74
CA GLY A 66 -0.33 -14.27 -9.56
C GLY A 66 0.91 -13.76 -8.84
N ALA A 67 2.07 -13.68 -9.50
CA ALA A 67 3.22 -12.99 -8.94
C ALA A 67 2.84 -11.53 -8.67
N VAL A 68 3.14 -11.04 -7.47
CA VAL A 68 3.05 -9.63 -7.15
C VAL A 68 4.41 -9.28 -6.55
N ARG A 69 5.11 -8.22 -6.98
CA ARG A 69 6.44 -7.82 -6.42
C ARG A 69 6.53 -6.32 -6.17
N ILE A 70 7.19 -5.93 -5.08
CA ILE A 70 7.49 -4.51 -4.82
C ILE A 70 8.76 -4.19 -5.61
N CYS A 71 8.79 -3.05 -6.30
CA CYS A 71 9.93 -2.59 -7.09
C CYS A 71 10.27 -1.13 -6.76
N ASP A 72 11.34 -0.63 -7.39
CA ASP A 72 11.86 0.73 -7.22
C ASP A 72 12.32 1.07 -5.79
N PHE A 73 13.51 0.58 -5.46
CA PHE A 73 14.19 0.87 -4.20
C PHE A 73 14.99 2.17 -4.22
N GLY A 74 14.78 3.08 -5.19
CA GLY A 74 15.54 4.34 -5.31
C GLY A 74 15.36 5.27 -4.11
N SER A 75 14.22 5.16 -3.42
CA SER A 75 13.92 5.89 -2.19
C SER A 75 14.19 5.07 -0.91
N ALA A 76 14.58 3.80 -1.03
CA ALA A 76 14.76 2.93 0.11
C ALA A 76 15.90 3.40 1.03
N LYS A 77 15.83 3.00 2.30
CA LYS A 77 16.80 3.37 3.33
C LYS A 77 17.03 2.23 4.31
N SER A 78 18.31 1.96 4.57
CA SER A 78 18.72 1.15 5.71
C SER A 78 18.63 1.98 7.00
N MET A 79 18.11 1.40 8.09
CA MET A 79 18.07 2.09 9.39
C MET A 79 19.47 2.33 9.98
N ALA A 80 20.52 1.77 9.38
CA ALA A 80 21.91 2.09 9.71
C ALA A 80 22.37 3.43 9.10
N GLU A 81 21.64 3.97 8.14
CA GLU A 81 21.97 5.18 7.40
C GLU A 81 21.15 6.38 7.91
N ARG A 82 21.71 7.59 7.75
CA ARG A 82 21.01 8.84 8.04
C ARG A 82 20.70 9.55 6.74
N ASP A 83 19.48 10.07 6.62
CA ASP A 83 19.17 10.95 5.50
C ASP A 83 19.86 12.31 5.66
N PRO A 84 20.13 12.99 4.54
CA PRO A 84 20.36 14.42 4.55
C PRO A 84 19.24 15.16 5.31
N PRO A 85 19.57 16.20 6.09
CA PRO A 85 18.56 17.00 6.79
C PRO A 85 17.48 17.52 5.84
N GLY A 86 16.21 17.32 6.19
CA GLY A 86 15.07 17.82 5.43
C GLY A 86 14.71 17.04 4.16
N ARG A 87 15.36 15.91 3.88
CA ARG A 87 14.96 15.03 2.77
C ARG A 87 13.58 14.44 3.05
N ILE A 88 12.64 14.74 2.16
CA ILE A 88 11.37 14.03 2.06
C ILE A 88 11.49 13.10 0.85
N ALA A 89 11.10 11.84 1.02
CA ALA A 89 11.15 10.83 -0.02
C ALA A 89 9.79 10.15 -0.14
N GLY A 90 9.46 9.74 -1.36
CA GLY A 90 8.21 9.07 -1.70
C GLY A 90 7.23 9.94 -2.49
N THR A 91 6.09 9.34 -2.82
CA THR A 91 4.98 9.97 -3.53
C THR A 91 3.94 10.48 -2.54
N MET A 92 3.58 11.77 -2.64
CA MET A 92 2.86 12.54 -1.59
C MET A 92 1.54 11.88 -1.15
N GLU A 93 0.79 11.33 -2.11
CA GLU A 93 -0.52 10.72 -1.92
C GLU A 93 -0.47 9.47 -1.02
N TYR A 94 0.72 8.87 -0.88
CA TYR A 94 0.98 7.68 -0.06
C TYR A 94 1.84 7.97 1.17
N MET A 95 2.23 9.24 1.42
CA MET A 95 3.09 9.61 2.54
C MET A 95 2.34 9.56 3.87
N ALA A 96 3.04 9.07 4.89
CA ALA A 96 2.53 9.04 6.26
C ALA A 96 2.49 10.45 6.89
N PRO A 97 1.60 10.71 7.87
CA PRO A 97 1.46 12.02 8.50
C PRO A 97 2.76 12.57 9.11
N GLU A 98 3.59 11.70 9.68
CA GLU A 98 4.88 12.06 10.27
C GLU A 98 5.91 12.48 9.22
N VAL A 99 5.85 11.92 8.00
CA VAL A 99 6.72 12.32 6.89
C VAL A 99 6.33 13.71 6.40
N LEU A 100 5.03 13.95 6.19
CA LEU A 100 4.48 15.25 5.79
C LEU A 100 4.77 16.34 6.82
N ALA A 101 4.72 15.99 8.11
CA ALA A 101 5.04 16.89 9.20
C ALA A 101 6.56 17.04 9.47
N LYS A 102 7.40 16.42 8.64
CA LYS A 102 8.88 16.49 8.67
C LYS A 102 9.46 16.00 10.01
N ASN A 103 8.83 14.97 10.59
CA ASN A 103 9.31 14.26 11.77
C ASN A 103 9.95 12.91 11.35
N ALA A 104 11.27 12.83 11.46
CA ALA A 104 12.08 11.78 10.84
C ALA A 104 12.35 10.54 11.71
N ASP A 105 11.69 10.40 12.86
CA ASP A 105 12.05 9.35 13.83
C ASP A 105 11.49 7.95 13.49
N HIS A 106 10.71 7.81 12.42
CA HIS A 106 9.89 6.61 12.17
C HIS A 106 9.86 6.22 10.69
N ASP A 107 10.89 5.53 10.20
CA ASP A 107 10.94 5.10 8.79
C ASP A 107 10.19 3.78 8.51
N LEU A 108 10.36 2.72 9.30
CA LEU A 108 9.70 1.43 8.99
C LEU A 108 8.16 1.50 8.97
N PRO A 109 7.49 2.22 9.89
CA PRO A 109 6.03 2.32 9.89
C PRO A 109 5.45 3.07 8.68
N VAL A 110 6.25 3.83 7.92
CA VAL A 110 5.74 4.58 6.75
C VAL A 110 5.26 3.65 5.66
N ASP A 111 5.97 2.53 5.44
CA ASP A 111 5.59 1.53 4.44
C ASP A 111 4.23 0.90 4.77
N ALA A 112 3.94 0.69 6.06
CA ALA A 112 2.65 0.17 6.50
C ALA A 112 1.51 1.16 6.23
N TRP A 113 1.77 2.46 6.42
CA TRP A 113 0.81 3.51 6.06
C TRP A 113 0.54 3.51 4.55
N SER A 114 1.60 3.54 3.74
CA SER A 114 1.49 3.56 2.28
C SER A 114 0.76 2.32 1.74
N LEU A 115 0.96 1.15 2.36
CA LEU A 115 0.18 -0.06 2.08
C LEU A 115 -1.30 0.08 2.45
N GLY A 116 -1.63 0.83 3.50
CA GLY A 116 -3.02 1.21 3.82
C GLY A 116 -3.63 2.08 2.72
N CYS A 117 -2.88 3.05 2.19
CA CYS A 117 -3.34 3.87 1.05
C CYS A 117 -3.57 3.02 -0.20
N VAL A 118 -2.63 2.13 -0.55
CA VAL A 118 -2.80 1.18 -1.68
C VAL A 118 -4.02 0.29 -1.47
N MET A 119 -4.23 -0.24 -0.26
CA MET A 119 -5.40 -1.08 0.04
C MET A 119 -6.70 -0.32 -0.23
N ALA A 120 -6.81 0.92 0.22
CA ALA A 120 -7.98 1.75 -0.02
C ALA A 120 -8.15 2.07 -1.52
N GLU A 121 -7.08 2.45 -2.21
CA GLU A 121 -7.08 2.76 -3.64
C GLU A 121 -7.58 1.58 -4.49
N LEU A 122 -7.20 0.35 -4.15
CA LEU A 122 -7.67 -0.83 -4.89
C LEU A 122 -9.16 -1.09 -4.65
N LEU A 123 -9.67 -0.79 -3.45
CA LEU A 123 -11.06 -0.99 -3.08
C LEU A 123 -11.96 0.11 -3.65
N THR A 124 -11.49 1.35 -3.73
CA THR A 124 -12.29 2.49 -4.20
C THR A 124 -12.07 2.81 -5.68
N GLY A 125 -10.92 2.41 -6.24
CA GLY A 125 -10.47 2.80 -7.56
C GLY A 125 -9.84 4.20 -7.63
N GLU A 126 -9.75 4.91 -6.50
CA GLU A 126 -9.30 6.29 -6.41
C GLU A 126 -8.33 6.47 -5.23
N LEU A 127 -7.40 7.42 -5.36
CA LEU A 127 -6.49 7.78 -4.28
C LEU A 127 -7.27 8.21 -3.04
N LEU A 128 -6.93 7.63 -1.88
CA LEU A 128 -7.63 7.91 -0.62
C LEU A 128 -7.42 9.36 -0.14
N PHE A 129 -6.23 9.90 -0.39
CA PHE A 129 -5.84 11.26 0.01
C PHE A 129 -5.18 11.94 -1.19
N ARG A 130 -5.65 13.14 -1.53
CA ARG A 130 -5.17 13.88 -2.70
C ARG A 130 -5.04 15.37 -2.38
N GLY A 131 -3.96 15.71 -1.71
CA GLY A 131 -3.58 17.09 -1.44
C GLY A 131 -2.71 17.69 -2.53
N GLU A 132 -2.76 19.01 -2.66
CA GLU A 132 -1.95 19.77 -3.63
C GLU A 132 -0.51 20.03 -3.13
N ASP A 133 -0.31 20.05 -1.82
CA ASP A 133 0.99 20.21 -1.14
C ASP A 133 1.05 19.41 0.18
N GLU A 134 2.18 19.43 0.91
CA GLU A 134 2.32 18.62 2.12
C GLU A 134 1.32 19.00 3.23
N ALA A 135 0.95 20.28 3.32
CA ALA A 135 -0.01 20.75 4.32
C ALA A 135 -1.44 20.34 3.94
N ASP A 136 -1.76 20.41 2.65
CA ASP A 136 -3.04 19.98 2.11
C ASP A 136 -3.23 18.46 2.15
N GLN A 137 -2.17 17.70 1.88
CA GLN A 137 -2.21 16.25 2.04
C GLN A 137 -2.50 15.87 3.50
N LEU A 138 -1.87 16.57 4.46
CA LEU A 138 -2.13 16.35 5.88
C LEU A 138 -3.54 16.78 6.30
N ARG A 139 -4.10 17.81 5.66
CA ARG A 139 -5.49 18.24 5.82
C ARG A 139 -6.46 17.16 5.34
N GLU A 140 -6.24 16.58 4.16
CA GLU A 140 -7.06 15.49 3.62
C GLU A 140 -7.04 14.26 4.54
N ILE A 141 -5.87 13.92 5.08
CA ILE A 141 -5.76 12.85 6.08
C ILE A 141 -6.65 13.12 7.30
N PHE A 142 -6.61 14.32 7.87
CA PHE A 142 -7.42 14.66 9.06
C PHE A 142 -8.90 14.85 8.76
N ASN A 143 -9.27 15.20 7.52
CA ASN A 143 -10.67 15.26 7.07
C ASN A 143 -11.33 13.87 7.08
N VAL A 144 -10.57 12.83 6.73
CA VAL A 144 -11.07 11.44 6.73
C VAL A 144 -10.88 10.77 8.08
N LEU A 145 -9.67 10.75 8.63
CA LEU A 145 -9.34 9.96 9.82
C LEU A 145 -9.66 10.67 11.14
N GLY A 146 -9.91 11.97 11.06
CA GLY A 146 -9.98 12.86 12.21
C GLY A 146 -8.63 13.37 12.67
N VAL A 147 -8.70 14.29 13.62
CA VAL A 147 -7.52 14.88 14.24
C VAL A 147 -7.10 13.94 15.35
N PRO A 148 -5.85 13.45 15.35
CA PRO A 148 -5.42 12.49 16.35
C PRO A 148 -5.37 13.12 17.76
N GLU A 149 -5.17 12.29 18.78
CA GLU A 149 -5.08 12.74 20.17
C GLU A 149 -4.03 13.85 20.35
N GLU A 150 -4.21 14.72 21.36
CA GLU A 150 -3.35 15.89 21.56
C GLU A 150 -1.86 15.55 21.64
N ARG A 151 -1.52 14.43 22.28
CA ARG A 151 -0.15 13.94 22.34
C ARG A 151 0.42 13.63 20.95
N VAL A 152 -0.37 12.99 20.10
CA VAL A 152 0.03 12.61 18.73
C VAL A 152 0.11 13.85 17.84
N CYS A 153 -0.87 14.75 17.90
CA CYS A 153 -0.81 16.02 17.18
C CYS A 153 0.42 16.85 17.56
N ARG A 154 0.77 16.91 18.85
CA ARG A 154 1.97 17.62 19.30
C ARG A 154 3.25 16.98 18.79
N ALA A 155 3.29 15.65 18.73
CA ALA A 155 4.43 14.90 18.22
C ALA A 155 4.59 15.04 16.70
N LEU A 156 3.49 15.01 15.95
CA LEU A 156 3.49 15.32 14.51
C LEU A 156 3.93 16.77 14.29
N GLY A 157 3.43 17.70 15.10
CA GLY A 157 3.75 19.12 14.98
C GLY A 157 3.30 19.75 13.66
N PRO A 158 2.01 19.66 13.26
CA PRO A 158 1.51 20.19 12.00
C PRO A 158 1.43 21.73 12.05
N ARG A 159 2.59 22.40 12.09
CA ARG A 159 2.70 23.84 12.35
C ARG A 159 1.88 24.67 11.35
N ALA A 160 1.88 24.26 10.08
CA ALA A 160 1.09 24.90 9.02
C ALA A 160 -0.43 24.85 9.28
N LEU A 161 -0.92 23.83 9.99
CA LEU A 161 -2.35 23.60 10.25
C LEU A 161 -2.78 23.93 11.68
N ALA A 162 -1.94 24.63 12.47
CA ALA A 162 -2.21 24.85 13.90
C ALA A 162 -3.56 25.53 14.20
N GLY A 163 -4.00 26.44 13.32
CA GLY A 163 -5.33 27.08 13.41
C GLY A 163 -6.48 26.13 13.08
N GLU A 164 -6.34 25.33 12.02
CA GLU A 164 -7.35 24.38 11.56
C GLU A 164 -7.54 23.22 12.55
N VAL A 165 -6.45 22.72 13.13
CA VAL A 165 -6.47 21.67 14.17
C VAL A 165 -7.38 22.06 15.34
N LYS A 166 -7.35 23.32 15.78
CA LYS A 166 -8.25 23.81 16.84
C LYS A 166 -9.72 23.75 16.40
N GLN A 167 -10.02 24.18 15.18
CA GLN A 167 -11.37 24.18 14.64
C GLN A 167 -11.91 22.76 14.46
N TRP A 168 -11.10 21.86 13.90
CA TRP A 168 -11.49 20.45 13.74
C TRP A 168 -11.75 19.77 15.07
N ARG A 169 -10.93 20.01 16.10
CA ARG A 169 -11.18 19.47 17.44
C ARG A 169 -12.54 19.90 17.99
N ALA A 170 -12.87 21.19 17.85
CA ALA A 170 -14.16 21.70 18.27
C ALA A 170 -15.31 21.03 17.50
N ARG A 171 -15.19 20.92 16.16
CA ARG A 171 -16.18 20.24 15.31
C ARG A 171 -16.33 18.74 15.65
N GLN A 172 -15.23 18.03 15.89
CA GLN A 172 -15.23 16.60 16.25
C GLN A 172 -15.90 16.33 17.58
N GLN A 173 -15.71 17.22 18.56
CA GLN A 173 -16.40 17.13 19.85
C GLN A 173 -17.92 17.34 19.70
N GLN A 174 -18.32 18.31 18.87
CA GLN A 174 -19.74 18.59 18.61
C GLN A 174 -20.44 17.47 17.83
N MET A 175 -19.81 16.98 16.76
CA MET A 175 -20.41 15.98 15.86
C MET A 175 -20.36 14.56 16.42
N ARG A 176 -19.59 14.31 17.48
CA ARG A 176 -19.25 12.97 18.02
C ARG A 176 -18.69 12.00 16.96
N ARG A 177 -18.29 12.51 15.78
CA ARG A 177 -17.69 11.75 14.68
C ARG A 177 -16.20 12.03 14.66
N ARG A 178 -15.40 11.01 14.93
CA ARG A 178 -13.93 11.11 14.97
C ARG A 178 -13.25 10.60 13.72
N ASN A 179 -13.86 9.67 12.96
CA ASN A 179 -13.23 9.04 11.81
C ASN A 179 -14.32 8.62 10.81
N ARG A 180 -14.15 9.01 9.55
CA ARG A 180 -15.08 8.81 8.43
C ARG A 180 -14.62 7.70 7.49
N LEU A 181 -13.53 7.00 7.78
CA LEU A 181 -12.99 5.95 6.91
C LEU A 181 -14.02 4.84 6.62
N ARG A 182 -14.88 4.51 7.59
CA ARG A 182 -15.96 3.53 7.40
C ARG A 182 -17.08 4.03 6.49
N GLU A 183 -17.23 5.34 6.33
CA GLU A 183 -18.18 5.91 5.36
C GLU A 183 -17.66 5.77 3.93
N LEU A 184 -16.34 5.87 3.74
CA LEU A 184 -15.68 5.71 2.44
C LEU A 184 -15.56 4.23 2.05
N LEU A 185 -15.37 3.35 3.03
CA LEU A 185 -15.28 1.90 2.85
C LEU A 185 -16.36 1.20 3.69
N PRO A 186 -17.63 1.22 3.22
CA PRO A 186 -18.74 0.61 3.93
C PRO A 186 -18.63 -0.93 3.88
N ASP A 187 -19.51 -1.61 4.62
CA ASP A 187 -19.43 -3.07 4.84
C ASP A 187 -19.60 -3.88 3.53
N GLU A 188 -20.27 -3.31 2.52
CA GLU A 188 -20.42 -3.91 1.18
C GLU A 188 -19.10 -3.94 0.40
N LEU A 189 -18.19 -3.01 0.71
CA LEU A 189 -16.89 -2.89 0.04
C LEU A 189 -15.78 -3.59 0.81
N LEU A 190 -15.82 -3.50 2.14
CA LEU A 190 -14.80 -4.03 3.02
C LEU A 190 -15.40 -4.60 4.30
N SER A 191 -15.28 -5.91 4.46
CA SER A 191 -15.65 -6.65 5.66
C SER A 191 -15.08 -6.04 6.94
N ASN A 192 -15.70 -6.35 8.09
CA ASN A 192 -15.22 -5.92 9.40
C ASN A 192 -13.75 -6.28 9.65
N ASP A 193 -13.35 -7.50 9.29
CA ASP A 193 -11.97 -7.94 9.48
C ASP A 193 -10.99 -7.17 8.58
N GLY A 194 -11.38 -6.93 7.32
CA GLY A 194 -10.58 -6.12 6.40
C GLY A 194 -10.45 -4.67 6.87
N PHE A 195 -11.53 -4.12 7.45
CA PHE A 195 -11.53 -2.78 8.00
C PHE A 195 -10.64 -2.65 9.24
N VAL A 196 -10.54 -3.69 10.08
CA VAL A 196 -9.59 -3.72 11.21
C VAL A 196 -8.15 -3.59 10.70
N VAL A 197 -7.79 -4.30 9.63
CA VAL A 197 -6.47 -4.19 9.01
C VAL A 197 -6.25 -2.78 8.45
N LEU A 198 -7.17 -2.29 7.61
CA LEU A 198 -7.04 -0.97 6.98
C LEU A 198 -6.89 0.15 8.02
N LYS A 199 -7.76 0.16 9.03
CA LYS A 199 -7.71 1.15 10.12
C LYS A 199 -6.41 1.06 10.92
N GLY A 200 -5.89 -0.16 11.13
CA GLY A 200 -4.62 -0.38 11.81
C GLY A 200 -3.43 0.18 11.02
N LEU A 201 -3.41 -0.03 9.70
CA LEU A 201 -2.39 0.52 8.80
C LEU A 201 -2.47 2.05 8.71
N LEU A 202 -3.68 2.61 8.65
CA LEU A 202 -3.93 4.06 8.61
C LEU A 202 -4.03 4.70 9.99
N THR A 203 -3.24 4.23 10.95
CA THR A 203 -3.14 4.87 12.28
C THR A 203 -2.10 5.98 12.27
N CYS A 204 -2.50 7.21 12.63
CA CYS A 204 -1.63 8.39 12.58
C CYS A 204 -0.45 8.36 13.56
N ASP A 205 -0.57 7.67 14.70
CA ASP A 205 0.55 7.49 15.62
C ASP A 205 1.43 6.33 15.13
N PRO A 206 2.64 6.58 14.58
CA PRO A 206 3.49 5.53 14.03
C PRO A 206 3.88 4.46 15.06
N LYS A 207 3.86 4.79 16.36
CA LYS A 207 4.17 3.83 17.43
C LYS A 207 3.01 2.88 17.74
N LYS A 208 1.78 3.29 17.42
CA LYS A 208 0.57 2.47 17.55
C LYS A 208 0.13 1.85 16.21
N ARG A 209 0.73 2.28 15.10
CA ARG A 209 0.40 1.80 13.76
C ARG A 209 0.68 0.30 13.66
N MET A 210 -0.26 -0.41 13.05
CA MET A 210 -0.14 -1.84 12.82
C MET A 210 1.07 -2.10 11.92
N THR A 211 1.96 -2.99 12.36
CA THR A 211 3.10 -3.43 11.55
C THR A 211 2.63 -4.39 10.46
N ALA A 212 3.43 -4.57 9.41
CA ALA A 212 3.12 -5.54 8.35
C ALA A 212 2.94 -6.97 8.91
N ALA A 213 3.83 -7.38 9.80
CA ALA A 213 3.73 -8.65 10.53
C ALA A 213 2.45 -8.73 11.39
N GLY A 214 2.07 -7.62 12.05
CA GLY A 214 0.84 -7.53 12.85
C GLY A 214 -0.41 -7.70 12.01
N ALA A 215 -0.47 -7.03 10.86
CA ALA A 215 -1.58 -7.12 9.91
C ALA A 215 -1.79 -8.54 9.41
N LEU A 216 -0.73 -9.26 9.05
CA LEU A 216 -0.80 -10.64 8.56
C LEU A 216 -1.36 -11.65 9.57
N ARG A 217 -1.40 -11.29 10.86
CA ARG A 217 -2.00 -12.11 11.93
C ARG A 217 -3.48 -11.82 12.19
N CYS A 218 -4.06 -10.83 11.51
CA CYS A 218 -5.47 -10.49 11.68
C CYS A 218 -6.40 -11.53 11.02
N PRO A 219 -7.63 -11.71 11.56
CA PRO A 219 -8.65 -12.62 11.02
C PRO A 219 -8.87 -12.53 9.51
N TRP A 220 -8.75 -11.32 8.96
CA TRP A 220 -8.90 -11.06 7.54
C TRP A 220 -8.02 -11.96 6.66
N PHE A 221 -6.83 -12.34 7.15
CA PHE A 221 -5.91 -13.23 6.45
C PHE A 221 -5.94 -14.68 6.96
N THR A 222 -6.30 -14.92 8.22
CA THR A 222 -6.16 -16.22 8.89
C THR A 222 -7.41 -17.07 8.87
N ASP A 223 -8.60 -16.47 8.90
CA ASP A 223 -9.86 -17.22 9.10
C ASP A 223 -10.47 -17.65 7.76
N ASN A 224 -9.96 -17.11 6.65
CA ASN A 224 -10.38 -17.43 5.28
C ASN A 224 -9.50 -18.51 4.60
N VAL A 225 -9.06 -19.53 5.35
CA VAL A 225 -8.22 -20.63 4.81
C VAL A 225 -8.93 -21.39 3.68
N GLU A 226 -10.27 -21.35 3.60
CA GLU A 226 -11.03 -21.97 2.52
C GLU A 226 -10.79 -21.32 1.14
N ASP A 227 -10.49 -20.02 1.07
CA ASP A 227 -10.23 -19.32 -0.20
C ASP A 227 -8.86 -19.74 -0.81
N ALA A 228 -7.94 -20.23 0.03
CA ALA A 228 -6.63 -20.73 -0.39
C ALA A 228 -6.65 -22.19 -0.87
N ARG A 229 -7.69 -22.96 -0.53
CA ARG A 229 -7.84 -24.38 -0.89
C ARG A 229 -8.96 -24.65 -1.91
N ALA A 230 -9.97 -23.78 -2.01
CA ALA A 230 -11.13 -23.99 -2.88
C ALA A 230 -11.04 -23.33 -4.27
N ARG A 231 -10.05 -22.46 -4.51
CA ARG A 231 -9.81 -21.85 -5.82
C ARG A 231 -8.55 -22.44 -6.43
N PRO A 232 -8.60 -23.10 -7.62
CA PRO A 232 -7.37 -23.39 -8.34
C PRO A 232 -6.63 -22.07 -8.55
N ALA A 233 -5.29 -22.11 -8.56
CA ALA A 233 -4.42 -20.94 -8.79
C ALA A 233 -4.80 -20.10 -10.04
N ALA A 234 -5.66 -20.64 -10.90
CA ALA A 234 -6.31 -19.97 -12.01
C ALA A 234 -7.31 -18.84 -11.64
N SER A 235 -7.93 -18.82 -10.45
CA SER A 235 -9.03 -17.88 -10.14
C SER A 235 -8.62 -16.57 -9.47
N ALA A 236 -7.51 -16.52 -8.73
CA ALA A 236 -6.96 -15.23 -8.26
C ALA A 236 -6.26 -14.44 -9.39
N VAL A 237 -6.16 -15.05 -10.58
CA VAL A 237 -5.32 -14.62 -11.71
C VAL A 237 -6.12 -14.52 -13.02
N SER A 238 -7.39 -14.95 -13.07
CA SER A 238 -8.24 -14.75 -14.26
C SER A 238 -8.61 -13.27 -14.52
N MET A 239 -8.15 -12.35 -13.66
CA MET A 239 -8.38 -10.91 -13.78
C MET A 239 -7.19 -10.12 -14.36
N ILE A 240 -6.09 -10.79 -14.73
CA ILE A 240 -4.98 -10.22 -15.53
C ILE A 240 -5.15 -10.64 -17.00
N ASP A 241 -6.37 -10.94 -17.45
CA ASP A 241 -6.66 -11.26 -18.87
C ASP A 241 -6.74 -9.98 -19.76
N VAL A 242 -6.38 -8.82 -19.21
CA VAL A 242 -6.28 -7.56 -19.98
C VAL A 242 -4.96 -7.51 -20.77
N THR A 243 -3.92 -8.22 -20.34
CA THR A 243 -2.66 -8.34 -21.09
C THR A 243 -2.70 -9.43 -22.16
N ALA A 244 -3.53 -10.47 -22.01
CA ALA A 244 -3.62 -11.57 -22.97
C ALA A 244 -4.21 -11.17 -24.34
N ARG A 245 -4.97 -10.08 -24.42
CA ARG A 245 -5.49 -9.58 -25.70
C ARG A 245 -4.44 -8.91 -26.59
N ARG A 246 -3.22 -8.63 -26.10
CA ARG A 246 -2.15 -8.01 -26.89
C ARG A 246 -0.98 -8.91 -27.27
N ARG A 247 -0.92 -10.16 -26.79
CA ARG A 247 0.07 -11.13 -27.27
C ARG A 247 -0.51 -12.54 -27.31
N ARG A 248 -1.29 -12.83 -28.36
CA ARG A 248 -1.23 -14.17 -28.97
C ARG A 248 0.09 -14.25 -29.72
N VAL A 249 1.15 -14.65 -29.03
CA VAL A 249 2.23 -15.39 -29.67
C VAL A 249 2.22 -16.75 -28.99
N ASP A 250 2.04 -17.76 -29.82
CA ASP A 250 1.88 -19.17 -29.47
C ASP A 250 2.84 -19.66 -28.38
N CYS A 251 2.28 -20.21 -27.32
CA CYS A 251 2.94 -21.24 -26.52
C CYS A 251 2.15 -22.55 -26.70
N SER A 252 2.21 -23.09 -27.91
CA SER A 252 1.77 -24.45 -28.21
C SER A 252 2.91 -25.15 -28.95
N HIS A 253 3.33 -26.29 -28.39
CA HIS A 253 4.32 -27.23 -28.93
C HIS A 253 5.79 -26.79 -28.98
N HIS A 254 6.61 -27.33 -28.08
CA HIS A 254 7.72 -28.21 -28.49
C HIS A 254 8.00 -29.24 -27.40
N LEU A 255 7.50 -30.45 -27.66
CA LEU A 255 7.83 -31.69 -26.98
C LEU A 255 8.41 -32.57 -28.09
N LEU A 256 9.74 -32.64 -28.18
CA LEU A 256 10.51 -33.64 -28.94
C LEU A 256 11.77 -33.86 -28.09
N HIS A 257 11.86 -34.95 -27.33
CA HIS A 257 12.36 -36.28 -27.74
C HIS A 257 13.72 -36.25 -28.45
N ASP A 258 14.68 -36.90 -27.78
CA ASP A 258 15.85 -37.64 -28.25
C ASP A 258 16.86 -36.96 -29.18
N LEU A 259 18.14 -37.08 -28.81
CA LEU A 259 19.12 -37.86 -29.57
C LEU A 259 20.36 -38.12 -28.71
N THR A 260 20.45 -39.35 -28.19
CA THR A 260 21.71 -40.07 -27.97
C THR A 260 22.24 -40.60 -29.31
N THR A 261 23.57 -40.74 -29.37
CA THR A 261 24.37 -41.56 -30.31
C THR A 261 24.88 -40.87 -31.58
N ALA A 262 26.12 -40.36 -31.53
CA ALA A 262 27.30 -40.88 -32.22
C ALA A 262 28.54 -40.03 -31.84
#